data_AF-A0A1M3QSJ5-F1
#
_entry.id   AF-A0A1M3QSJ5-F1
#
_cell.length_a   1.000
_cell.length_b   1.000
_cell.length_c   1.000
_cell.angle_alpha   90.00
_cell.angle_beta   90.00
_cell.angle_gamma   90.00
#
_symmetry.space_group_name_H-M   'P 1'
#
loop_
_entity.id
_entity.type
_entity.pdbx_description
1 polymer ?
#
loop_
_entity_poly.entity_id
_entity_poly.type
_entity_poly.pdbx_seq_one_letter_code
_entity_poly.pdbx_strand_id
1 'polypeptide(L)'
;MKQKLLIYDDNCPLCAWYSNLFVKYGLLQSEERKPFSSLDNDILLRIDFDKGKDEIPYIDTATGKVLYGIDALVDILSAKMPWLPAVVNIKPVNWFLRKLYKLVSYNRKVIVAKKCGKGDIDCAPSFNIFYRLLFLVLFLAFNSAMVYPIHTYVLSAIPAYTKSFYEVETAHFILVALNCTLAFTLPAKRAFEYIGQVNMLALETVLLLLLLIPVLAYFSSAIWIICLYFLLLTIFIISEYLRRMDYAGIITRNRWLAAINITSFSGIVLYIIS
;
A
#
# COMPACT_ATOMS: atom_id res chain seq x y z
N MET A 1 13.42 -14.78 32.04
CA MET A 1 12.95 -13.67 31.17
C MET A 1 12.30 -14.29 29.95
N LYS A 2 11.10 -13.85 29.55
CA LYS A 2 10.45 -14.34 28.31
C LYS A 2 11.21 -13.72 27.14
N GLN A 3 12.04 -14.51 26.46
CA GLN A 3 12.64 -14.09 25.20
C GLN A 3 11.61 -14.37 24.11
N LYS A 4 10.84 -13.34 23.75
CA LYS A 4 9.94 -13.42 22.59
C LYS A 4 10.58 -12.69 21.42
N LEU A 5 10.47 -13.26 20.23
CA LEU A 5 11.09 -12.75 19.02
C LEU A 5 10.05 -12.49 17.94
N LEU A 6 9.96 -11.24 17.49
CA LEU A 6 9.18 -10.82 16.33
C LEU A 6 10.00 -11.01 15.06
N ILE A 7 9.46 -11.77 14.13
CA ILE A 7 10.14 -12.08 12.87
C ILE A 7 9.50 -11.28 11.77
N TYR A 8 10.25 -10.54 10.95
CA TYR A 8 9.67 -9.68 9.91
C TYR A 8 10.37 -9.82 8.54
N ASP A 9 9.66 -9.45 7.47
CA ASP A 9 10.21 -9.38 6.11
C ASP A 9 11.05 -8.09 5.93
N ASP A 10 12.36 -8.25 5.82
CA ASP A 10 13.33 -7.18 5.56
C ASP A 10 13.22 -6.55 4.17
N ASN A 11 12.59 -7.25 3.22
CA ASN A 11 12.29 -6.75 1.89
C ASN A 11 10.88 -6.14 1.77
N CYS A 12 10.20 -5.94 2.90
CA CYS A 12 8.93 -5.23 3.01
C CYS A 12 9.13 -3.94 3.82
N PRO A 13 9.22 -2.76 3.17
CA PRO A 13 9.42 -1.48 3.86
C PRO A 13 8.35 -1.20 4.92
N LEU A 14 7.09 -1.55 4.63
CA LEU A 14 6.00 -1.48 5.60
C LEU A 14 6.27 -2.33 6.84
N CYS A 15 6.74 -3.57 6.62
CA CYS A 15 7.03 -4.53 7.67
C CYS A 15 8.19 -4.08 8.54
N ALA A 16 9.26 -3.60 7.91
CA ALA A 16 10.40 -3.03 8.61
C ALA A 16 9.99 -1.77 9.40
N TRP A 17 9.17 -0.90 8.82
CA TRP A 17 8.76 0.36 9.43
C TRP A 17 7.90 0.16 10.68
N TYR A 18 6.80 -0.61 10.62
CA TYR A 18 5.93 -0.76 11.80
C TYR A 18 6.63 -1.50 12.94
N SER A 19 7.46 -2.49 12.62
CA SER A 19 8.18 -3.26 13.64
C SER A 19 9.27 -2.41 14.31
N ASN A 20 9.87 -1.46 13.58
CA ASN A 20 10.74 -0.44 14.18
C ASN A 20 9.96 0.53 15.09
N LEU A 21 8.68 0.83 14.80
CA LEU A 21 7.86 1.62 15.71
C LEU A 21 7.65 0.89 17.05
N PHE A 22 7.51 -0.43 17.05
CA PHE A 22 7.44 -1.19 18.31
C PHE A 22 8.69 -1.00 19.17
N VAL A 23 9.87 -0.98 18.55
CA VAL A 23 11.12 -0.69 19.27
C VAL A 23 11.14 0.76 19.75
N LYS A 24 10.85 1.72 18.87
CA LYS A 24 10.85 3.16 19.18
C LYS A 24 9.92 3.51 20.34
N TYR A 25 8.75 2.88 20.41
CA TYR A 25 7.78 3.10 21.47
C TYR A 25 7.98 2.15 22.67
N GLY A 26 9.06 1.38 22.73
CA GLY A 26 9.40 0.51 23.86
C GLY A 26 8.40 -0.64 24.10
N LEU A 27 7.78 -1.14 23.03
CA LEU A 27 6.96 -2.36 23.03
C LEU A 27 7.81 -3.61 22.84
N LEU A 28 8.96 -3.48 22.17
CA LEU A 28 9.98 -4.50 21.97
C LEU A 28 11.36 -3.88 22.21
N GLN A 29 12.33 -4.68 22.64
CA GLN A 29 13.74 -4.33 22.54
C GLN A 29 14.25 -4.55 21.11
N SER A 30 15.38 -3.94 20.77
CA SER A 30 15.97 -4.05 19.42
C SER A 30 16.31 -5.51 19.07
N GLU A 31 16.74 -6.29 20.07
CA GLU A 31 17.14 -7.69 19.94
C GLU A 31 15.93 -8.64 19.83
N GLU A 32 14.74 -8.19 20.24
CA GLU A 32 13.48 -8.94 20.19
C GLU A 32 12.81 -8.88 18.80
N ARG A 33 13.51 -8.35 17.81
CA ARG A 33 13.07 -8.23 16.42
C ARG A 33 14.17 -8.73 15.47
N LYS A 34 13.89 -9.78 14.69
CA LYS A 34 14.83 -10.32 13.69
C LYS A 34 14.22 -10.34 12.27
N PRO A 35 15.00 -9.99 11.24
CA PRO A 35 14.57 -10.15 9.86
C PRO A 35 14.62 -11.62 9.42
N PHE A 36 13.77 -12.01 8.47
CA PHE A 36 13.77 -13.38 7.90
C PHE A 36 15.13 -13.78 7.33
N SER A 37 15.84 -12.84 6.69
CA SER A 37 17.15 -13.09 6.05
C SER A 37 18.29 -13.39 7.02
N SER A 38 18.14 -13.09 8.32
CA SER A 38 19.17 -13.34 9.34
C SER A 38 18.70 -14.30 10.45
N LEU A 39 17.67 -15.10 10.18
CA LEU A 39 17.20 -16.08 11.14
C LEU A 39 18.11 -17.29 11.21
N ASP A 40 18.30 -17.77 12.43
CA ASP A 40 18.97 -19.02 12.70
C ASP A 40 18.08 -20.20 12.26
N ASN A 41 18.70 -21.26 11.72
CA ASN A 41 17.97 -22.43 11.18
C ASN A 41 17.09 -23.12 12.23
N ASP A 42 17.46 -23.08 13.51
CA ASP A 42 16.70 -23.67 14.60
C ASP A 42 15.38 -22.92 14.85
N ILE A 43 15.36 -21.59 14.71
CA ILE A 43 14.16 -20.77 14.81
C ILE A 43 13.28 -20.98 13.57
N LEU A 44 13.89 -21.05 12.37
CA LEU A 44 13.16 -21.35 11.13
C LEU A 44 12.40 -22.67 11.20
N LEU A 45 12.97 -23.71 11.81
CA LEU A 45 12.30 -25.01 11.99
C LEU A 45 11.14 -24.98 13.00
N ARG A 46 11.08 -23.97 13.88
CA ARG A 46 10.02 -23.83 14.89
C ARG A 46 8.85 -22.99 14.40
N ILE A 47 9.01 -22.27 13.30
CA ILE A 47 7.94 -21.48 12.70
C ILE A 47 7.38 -22.18 11.47
N ASP A 48 6.06 -22.09 11.31
CA ASP A 48 5.43 -22.28 10.01
C ASP A 48 5.82 -21.09 9.11
N PHE A 49 6.82 -21.32 8.26
CA PHE A 49 7.33 -20.32 7.33
C PHE A 49 6.29 -19.90 6.29
N ASP A 50 5.50 -20.85 5.79
CA ASP A 50 4.48 -20.57 4.79
C ASP A 50 3.39 -19.65 5.34
N LYS A 51 2.94 -19.91 6.56
CA LYS A 51 2.05 -19.03 7.30
C LYS A 51 2.73 -17.70 7.65
N GLY A 52 4.01 -17.73 8.00
CA GLY A 52 4.85 -16.56 8.29
C GLY A 52 4.93 -15.55 7.13
N LYS A 53 4.78 -16.03 5.89
CA LYS A 53 4.66 -15.16 4.72
C LYS A 53 3.35 -14.39 4.68
N ASP A 54 2.27 -14.82 5.33
CA ASP A 54 0.99 -14.11 5.30
C ASP A 54 0.63 -13.50 6.66
N GLU A 55 1.14 -14.05 7.75
CA GLU A 55 0.86 -13.63 9.11
C GLU A 55 2.18 -13.52 9.88
N ILE A 56 2.49 -12.34 10.41
CA ILE A 56 3.80 -12.11 11.04
C ILE A 56 4.01 -13.04 12.25
N PRO A 57 5.12 -13.82 12.31
CA PRO A 57 5.40 -14.70 13.45
C PRO A 57 5.94 -13.95 14.65
N TYR A 58 5.47 -14.32 15.84
CA TYR A 58 6.00 -13.91 17.13
C TYR A 58 6.18 -15.13 18.02
N ILE A 59 7.43 -15.58 18.16
CA ILE A 59 7.79 -16.83 18.83
C ILE A 59 8.30 -16.57 20.26
N ASP A 60 7.82 -17.35 21.22
CA ASP A 60 8.42 -17.46 22.54
C ASP A 60 9.52 -18.52 22.48
N THR A 61 10.79 -18.12 22.57
CA THR A 61 11.94 -19.02 22.35
C THR A 61 12.12 -20.04 23.47
N ALA A 62 11.56 -19.75 24.66
CA ALA A 62 11.63 -20.65 25.82
C ALA A 62 10.61 -21.78 25.73
N THR A 63 9.39 -21.48 25.26
CA THR A 63 8.30 -22.47 25.17
C THR A 63 8.12 -23.05 23.77
N GLY A 64 8.68 -22.41 22.74
CA GLY A 64 8.46 -22.75 21.34
C GLY A 64 7.08 -22.33 20.80
N LYS A 65 6.24 -21.67 21.61
CA LYS A 65 4.90 -21.24 21.17
C LYS A 65 5.01 -20.07 20.20
N VAL A 66 4.35 -20.18 19.04
CA VAL A 66 4.32 -19.13 18.02
C VAL A 66 2.92 -18.52 17.90
N LEU A 67 2.85 -17.20 18.02
CA LEU A 67 1.68 -16.40 17.66
C LEU A 67 1.83 -15.84 16.26
N TYR A 68 0.72 -15.63 15.56
CA TYR A 68 0.71 -15.16 14.18
C TYR A 68 -0.24 -13.98 13.98
N GLY A 69 0.16 -13.03 13.15
CA GLY A 69 -0.72 -11.97 12.65
C GLY A 69 -1.36 -11.14 13.77
N ILE A 70 -2.69 -11.07 13.79
CA ILE A 70 -3.43 -10.29 14.80
C ILE A 70 -3.10 -10.76 16.22
N ASP A 71 -2.95 -12.07 16.46
CA ASP A 71 -2.67 -12.58 17.81
C ASP A 71 -1.27 -12.16 18.28
N ALA A 72 -0.30 -12.11 17.37
CA ALA A 72 1.03 -11.56 17.64
C ALA A 72 0.98 -10.06 17.95
N LEU A 73 0.24 -9.29 17.15
CA LEU A 73 0.11 -7.84 17.33
C LEU A 73 -0.59 -7.48 18.64
N VAL A 74 -1.65 -8.21 19.01
CA VAL A 74 -2.36 -8.00 20.28
C VAL A 74 -1.44 -8.29 21.46
N ASP A 75 -0.68 -9.38 21.41
CA ASP A 75 0.24 -9.74 22.49
C ASP A 75 1.32 -8.66 22.68
N ILE A 76 1.96 -8.18 21.60
CA ILE A 76 2.95 -7.08 21.65
C ILE A 76 2.33 -5.79 22.20
N LEU A 77 1.20 -5.36 21.64
CA LEU A 77 0.58 -4.09 22.01
C LEU A 77 -0.01 -4.09 23.42
N SER A 78 -0.42 -5.27 23.93
CA SER A 78 -1.00 -5.41 25.27
C SER A 78 -0.06 -4.99 26.39
N ALA A 79 1.26 -5.01 26.15
CA ALA A 79 2.27 -4.54 27.10
C ALA A 79 2.08 -3.08 27.52
N LYS A 80 1.59 -2.22 26.60
CA LYS A 80 1.27 -0.80 26.90
C LYS A 80 -0.22 -0.48 26.83
N MET A 81 -1.02 -1.38 26.25
CA MET A 81 -2.48 -1.22 26.15
C MET A 81 -3.20 -2.46 26.72
N PRO A 82 -3.27 -2.62 28.06
CA PRO A 82 -3.84 -3.82 28.68
C PRO A 82 -5.31 -4.08 28.34
N TRP A 83 -6.07 -3.06 27.94
CA TRP A 83 -7.47 -3.17 27.53
C TRP A 83 -7.64 -3.72 26.10
N LEU A 84 -6.58 -3.70 25.27
CA LEU A 84 -6.66 -4.08 23.86
C LEU A 84 -7.14 -5.52 23.64
N PRO A 85 -6.67 -6.55 24.38
CA PRO A 85 -7.17 -7.91 24.21
C PRO A 85 -8.69 -8.01 24.45
N ALA A 86 -9.22 -7.27 25.43
CA ALA A 86 -10.66 -7.29 25.72
C ALA A 86 -11.48 -6.76 24.54
N VAL A 87 -11.03 -5.67 23.91
CA VAL A 87 -11.69 -5.09 22.72
C VAL A 87 -11.54 -6.01 21.51
N VAL A 88 -10.34 -6.53 21.25
CA VAL A 88 -10.09 -7.40 20.10
C VAL A 88 -10.80 -8.75 20.22
N ASN A 89 -11.12 -9.21 21.42
CA ASN A 89 -11.87 -10.45 21.64
C ASN A 89 -13.38 -10.31 21.40
N ILE A 90 -13.90 -9.08 21.23
CA ILE A 90 -15.29 -8.85 20.83
C ILE A 90 -15.46 -9.41 19.41
N LYS A 91 -16.31 -10.43 19.23
CA LYS A 91 -16.45 -11.21 17.98
C LYS A 91 -16.49 -10.37 16.68
N PRO A 92 -17.37 -9.37 16.52
CA PRO A 92 -17.39 -8.55 15.32
C PRO A 92 -16.09 -7.77 15.09
N VAL A 93 -15.46 -7.26 16.16
CA VAL A 93 -14.19 -6.55 16.10
C VAL A 93 -13.07 -7.49 15.68
N ASN A 94 -12.99 -8.67 16.30
CA ASN A 94 -12.00 -9.70 15.97
C ASN A 94 -12.10 -10.09 14.49
N TRP A 95 -13.33 -10.38 14.04
CA TRP A 95 -13.62 -10.76 12.67
C TRP A 95 -13.17 -9.67 11.70
N PHE A 96 -13.54 -8.42 11.95
CA PHE A 96 -13.18 -7.30 11.10
C PHE A 96 -11.66 -7.09 11.03
N LEU A 97 -10.97 -7.06 12.18
CA LEU A 97 -9.52 -6.87 12.24
C LEU A 97 -8.76 -7.99 11.51
N ARG A 98 -9.20 -9.25 11.63
CA ARG A 98 -8.60 -10.36 10.88
C ARG A 98 -8.84 -10.24 9.38
N LYS A 99 -10.01 -9.76 8.93
CA LYS A 99 -10.27 -9.51 7.51
C LYS A 99 -9.44 -8.36 6.97
N LEU A 100 -9.32 -7.26 7.72
CA LEU A 100 -8.48 -6.13 7.37
C LEU A 100 -7.00 -6.52 7.31
N TYR A 101 -6.53 -7.29 8.29
CA TYR A 101 -5.15 -7.81 8.30
C TYR A 101 -4.85 -8.61 7.04
N LYS A 102 -5.74 -9.55 6.66
CA LYS A 102 -5.58 -10.35 5.45
C LYS A 102 -5.62 -9.48 4.18
N LEU A 103 -6.49 -8.47 4.13
CA LEU A 103 -6.54 -7.53 3.01
C LEU A 103 -5.20 -6.82 2.80
N VAL A 104 -4.57 -6.33 3.88
CA VAL A 104 -3.26 -5.68 3.82
C VAL A 104 -2.17 -6.70 3.50
N SER A 105 -2.14 -7.83 4.19
CA SER A 105 -1.03 -8.79 4.07
C SER A 105 -0.92 -9.41 2.68
N TYR A 106 -2.03 -9.90 2.10
CA TYR A 106 -2.04 -10.47 0.75
C TYR A 106 -1.70 -9.46 -0.35
N ASN A 107 -1.91 -8.16 -0.09
CA ASN A 107 -1.63 -7.09 -1.04
C ASN A 107 -0.41 -6.26 -0.66
N ARG A 108 0.38 -6.64 0.36
CA ARG A 108 1.48 -5.80 0.86
C ARG A 108 2.53 -5.49 -0.19
N LYS A 109 2.77 -6.42 -1.13
CA LYS A 109 3.71 -6.20 -2.24
C LYS A 109 3.13 -5.29 -3.32
N VAL A 110 1.80 -5.23 -3.47
CA VAL A 110 1.11 -4.20 -4.26
C VAL A 110 1.29 -2.82 -3.62
N ILE A 111 1.07 -2.76 -2.30
CA ILE A 111 1.18 -1.52 -1.51
C ILE A 111 2.61 -0.97 -1.58
N VAL A 112 3.62 -1.79 -1.27
CA VAL A 112 5.02 -1.33 -1.17
C VAL A 112 5.79 -1.34 -2.49
N ALA A 113 5.35 -2.10 -3.50
CA ALA A 113 6.03 -2.28 -4.79
C ALA A 113 7.53 -2.59 -4.68
N LYS A 114 7.89 -3.55 -3.81
CA LYS A 114 9.27 -4.01 -3.62
C LYS A 114 9.36 -5.52 -3.75
N LYS A 115 10.26 -6.00 -4.61
CA LYS A 115 10.54 -7.43 -4.81
C LYS A 115 11.21 -8.01 -3.57
N CYS A 116 11.09 -9.32 -3.35
CA CYS A 116 11.93 -10.01 -2.38
C CYS A 116 13.41 -9.90 -2.79
N GLY A 117 14.30 -9.99 -1.79
CA GLY A 117 15.74 -9.96 -2.02
C GLY A 117 16.22 -11.13 -2.89
N LYS A 118 17.46 -11.06 -3.38
CA LYS A 118 18.09 -12.08 -4.22
C LYS A 118 18.52 -13.36 -3.45
N GLY A 119 18.02 -13.56 -2.22
CA GLY A 119 18.36 -14.73 -1.40
C GLY A 119 17.42 -15.91 -1.65
N ASP A 120 17.73 -17.05 -1.03
CA ASP A 120 17.00 -18.32 -1.19
C ASP A 120 15.59 -18.33 -0.57
N ILE A 121 15.21 -17.27 0.16
CA ILE A 121 13.95 -17.18 0.90
C ILE A 121 12.94 -16.33 0.14
N ASP A 122 11.91 -16.97 -0.43
CA ASP A 122 10.76 -16.28 -1.02
C ASP A 122 9.86 -15.71 0.08
N CYS A 123 9.94 -14.40 0.26
CA CYS A 123 9.19 -13.63 1.25
C CYS A 123 7.83 -13.11 0.73
N ALA A 124 7.43 -13.48 -0.49
CA ALA A 124 6.21 -13.00 -1.09
C ALA A 124 4.99 -13.59 -0.38
N PRO A 125 3.97 -12.77 -0.07
CA PRO A 125 2.71 -13.30 0.45
C PRO A 125 2.06 -14.20 -0.60
N SER A 126 1.24 -15.14 -0.14
CA SER A 126 0.51 -16.02 -1.06
C SER A 126 -0.51 -15.22 -1.88
N PHE A 127 -0.73 -15.61 -3.13
CA PHE A 127 -1.69 -14.91 -3.99
C PHE A 127 -3.11 -15.36 -3.66
N ASN A 128 -3.92 -14.44 -3.13
CA ASN A 128 -5.33 -14.67 -2.86
C ASN A 128 -6.22 -13.78 -3.74
N ILE A 129 -6.95 -14.40 -4.67
CA ILE A 129 -7.77 -13.67 -5.66
C ILE A 129 -8.91 -12.89 -5.01
N PHE A 130 -9.55 -13.44 -3.97
CA PHE A 130 -10.65 -12.77 -3.28
C PHE A 130 -10.18 -11.46 -2.65
N TYR A 131 -9.07 -11.51 -1.90
CA TYR A 131 -8.50 -10.31 -1.27
C TYR A 131 -7.88 -9.35 -2.28
N ARG A 132 -7.38 -9.84 -3.43
CA ARG A 132 -6.90 -8.98 -4.51
C ARG A 132 -8.05 -8.21 -5.17
N LEU A 133 -9.16 -8.88 -5.49
CA LEU A 133 -10.34 -8.23 -6.07
C LEU A 133 -10.97 -7.25 -5.09
N LEU A 134 -11.12 -7.65 -3.82
CA LEU A 134 -11.63 -6.77 -2.77
C LEU A 134 -10.77 -5.51 -2.63
N PHE A 135 -9.44 -5.66 -2.65
CA PHE A 135 -8.50 -4.53 -2.63
C PHE A 135 -8.70 -3.59 -3.82
N LEU A 136 -8.80 -4.14 -5.03
CA LEU A 136 -8.98 -3.35 -6.24
C LEU A 136 -10.29 -2.56 -6.22
N VAL A 137 -11.41 -3.22 -5.89
CA VAL A 137 -12.73 -2.59 -5.85
C VAL A 137 -12.79 -1.53 -4.75
N LEU A 138 -12.29 -1.83 -3.55
CA LEU A 138 -12.32 -0.90 -2.43
C LEU A 138 -11.55 0.39 -2.74
N PHE A 139 -10.32 0.27 -3.24
CA PHE A 139 -9.51 1.46 -3.54
C PHE A 139 -9.95 2.18 -4.82
N LEU A 140 -10.52 1.48 -5.80
CA LEU A 140 -11.16 2.13 -6.95
C LEU A 140 -12.37 2.95 -6.49
N ALA A 141 -13.23 2.39 -5.64
CA ALA A 141 -14.40 3.08 -5.10
C ALA A 141 -13.98 4.31 -4.28
N PHE A 142 -12.96 4.17 -3.43
CA PHE A 142 -12.39 5.30 -2.69
C PHE A 142 -11.85 6.38 -3.63
N ASN A 143 -11.01 6.01 -4.59
CA ASN A 143 -10.41 6.94 -5.54
C ASN A 143 -11.48 7.70 -6.34
N SER A 144 -12.51 7.01 -6.81
CA SER A 144 -13.63 7.61 -7.56
C SER A 144 -14.45 8.55 -6.67
N ALA A 145 -14.78 8.13 -5.44
CA ALA A 145 -15.50 9.00 -4.49
C ALA A 145 -14.71 10.27 -4.14
N MET A 146 -13.38 10.18 -4.07
CA MET A 146 -12.51 11.32 -3.75
C MET A 146 -12.29 12.28 -4.92
N VAL A 147 -12.74 11.95 -6.14
CA VAL A 147 -12.73 12.92 -7.25
C VAL A 147 -13.59 14.14 -6.91
N TYR A 148 -14.70 13.97 -6.18
CA TYR A 148 -15.58 15.08 -5.80
C TYR A 148 -14.87 16.16 -4.94
N PRO A 149 -14.26 15.86 -3.78
CA PRO A 149 -13.53 16.87 -3.02
C PRO A 149 -12.31 17.41 -3.77
N ILE A 150 -11.62 16.59 -4.57
CA ILE A 150 -10.49 17.07 -5.39
C ILE A 150 -10.98 18.08 -6.44
N HIS A 151 -12.06 17.78 -7.15
CA HIS A 151 -12.71 18.71 -8.08
C HIS A 151 -13.07 20.03 -7.39
N THR A 152 -13.80 19.91 -6.28
CA THR A 152 -14.42 21.05 -5.60
C THR A 152 -13.41 21.98 -4.94
N TYR A 153 -12.34 21.44 -4.35
CA TYR A 153 -11.41 22.23 -3.52
C TYR A 153 -10.02 22.40 -4.11
N VAL A 154 -9.57 21.46 -4.95
CA VAL A 154 -8.20 21.45 -5.47
C VAL A 154 -8.18 21.96 -6.90
N LEU A 155 -8.96 21.36 -7.80
CA LEU A 155 -8.95 21.75 -9.22
C LEU A 155 -9.58 23.12 -9.44
N SER A 156 -10.67 23.43 -8.74
CA SER A 156 -11.33 24.75 -8.77
C SER A 156 -10.43 25.91 -8.33
N ALA A 157 -9.35 25.63 -7.57
CA ALA A 157 -8.38 26.63 -7.15
C ALA A 157 -7.37 26.98 -8.25
N ILE A 158 -7.29 26.22 -9.33
CA ILE A 158 -6.37 26.45 -10.45
C ILE A 158 -6.95 27.55 -11.35
N PRO A 159 -6.21 28.65 -11.59
CA PRO A 159 -6.63 29.67 -12.56
C PRO A 159 -6.80 29.04 -13.96
N ALA A 160 -7.93 29.31 -14.61
CA ALA A 160 -8.35 28.74 -15.91
C ALA A 160 -8.93 27.31 -15.88
N TYR A 161 -9.15 26.70 -14.71
CA TYR A 161 -9.92 25.46 -14.63
C TYR A 161 -11.40 25.69 -14.98
N THR A 162 -11.92 24.97 -15.99
CA THR A 162 -13.29 25.15 -16.50
C THR A 162 -14.13 23.88 -16.49
N LYS A 163 -13.54 22.71 -16.19
CA LYS A 163 -14.24 21.43 -16.30
C LYS A 163 -15.29 21.23 -15.22
N SER A 164 -16.41 20.66 -15.62
CA SER A 164 -17.42 20.16 -14.70
C SER A 164 -16.95 18.91 -13.96
N PHE A 165 -17.60 18.61 -12.84
CA PHE A 165 -17.35 17.39 -12.07
C PHE A 165 -17.53 16.14 -12.95
N TYR A 166 -18.59 16.10 -13.77
CA TYR A 166 -18.88 14.97 -14.64
C TYR A 166 -17.81 14.75 -15.72
N GLU A 167 -17.21 15.81 -16.25
CA GLU A 167 -16.11 15.69 -17.23
C GLU A 167 -14.86 15.09 -16.59
N VAL A 168 -14.51 15.50 -15.36
CA VAL A 168 -13.36 14.93 -14.64
C VAL A 168 -13.63 13.49 -14.22
N GLU A 169 -14.82 13.19 -13.70
CA GLU A 169 -15.20 11.82 -13.31
C GLU A 169 -15.22 10.88 -14.53
N THR A 170 -15.72 11.36 -15.67
CA THR A 170 -15.70 10.61 -16.94
C THR A 170 -14.26 10.36 -17.39
N ALA A 171 -13.38 11.37 -17.32
CA ALA A 171 -11.98 11.21 -17.66
C ALA A 171 -11.28 10.18 -16.75
N HIS A 172 -11.58 10.18 -15.44
CA HIS A 172 -11.12 9.17 -14.50
C HIS A 172 -11.56 7.75 -14.92
N PHE A 173 -12.85 7.53 -15.21
CA PHE A 173 -13.33 6.22 -15.64
C PHE A 173 -12.80 5.79 -17.02
N ILE A 174 -12.55 6.73 -17.94
CA ILE A 174 -11.85 6.44 -19.20
C ILE A 174 -10.44 5.91 -18.90
N LEU A 175 -9.69 6.55 -17.99
CA LEU A 175 -8.37 6.07 -17.59
C LEU A 175 -8.44 4.67 -16.97
N VAL A 176 -9.43 4.42 -16.10
CA VAL A 176 -9.66 3.09 -15.51
C VAL A 176 -9.93 2.05 -16.59
N ALA A 177 -10.83 2.34 -17.54
CA ALA A 177 -11.17 1.44 -18.64
C ALA A 177 -9.96 1.15 -19.54
N LEU A 178 -9.14 2.17 -19.85
CA LEU A 178 -7.89 2.01 -20.60
C LEU A 178 -6.91 1.10 -19.87
N ASN A 179 -6.69 1.29 -18.58
CA ASN A 179 -5.81 0.44 -17.77
C ASN A 179 -6.31 -1.01 -17.70
N CYS A 180 -7.61 -1.22 -17.53
CA CYS A 180 -8.22 -2.54 -17.59
C CYS A 180 -8.02 -3.20 -18.97
N THR A 181 -8.17 -2.42 -20.04
CA THR A 181 -7.94 -2.90 -21.42
C THR A 181 -6.49 -3.30 -21.65
N LEU A 182 -5.54 -2.48 -21.20
CA LEU A 182 -4.12 -2.81 -21.25
C LEU A 182 -3.80 -4.07 -20.45
N ALA A 183 -4.45 -4.27 -19.30
CA ALA A 183 -4.24 -5.44 -18.46
C ALA A 183 -4.65 -6.75 -19.13
N PHE A 184 -5.64 -6.76 -20.03
CA PHE A 184 -6.02 -7.95 -20.79
C PHE A 184 -4.92 -8.45 -21.74
N THR A 185 -3.94 -7.61 -22.05
CA THR A 185 -2.76 -8.01 -22.84
C THR A 185 -1.69 -8.76 -22.02
N LEU A 186 -1.90 -8.90 -20.71
CA LEU A 186 -0.98 -9.53 -19.78
C LEU A 186 -1.54 -10.86 -19.24
N PRO A 187 -0.67 -11.82 -18.88
CA PRO A 187 -1.09 -13.01 -18.13
C PRO A 187 -1.81 -12.63 -16.83
N ALA A 188 -2.85 -13.38 -16.43
CA ALA A 188 -3.77 -13.02 -15.35
C ALA A 188 -3.10 -12.50 -14.06
N LYS A 189 -2.09 -13.22 -13.52
CA LYS A 189 -1.37 -12.77 -12.31
C LYS A 189 -0.68 -11.41 -12.51
N ARG A 190 -0.08 -11.17 -13.68
CA ARG A 190 0.58 -9.90 -14.02
C ARG A 190 -0.44 -8.79 -14.29
N ALA A 191 -1.59 -9.12 -14.86
CA ALA A 191 -2.70 -8.19 -15.05
C ALA A 191 -3.18 -7.64 -13.70
N PHE A 192 -3.47 -8.53 -12.73
CA PHE A 192 -3.85 -8.12 -11.37
C PHE A 192 -2.76 -7.36 -10.62
N GLU A 193 -1.49 -7.65 -10.89
CA GLU A 193 -0.39 -6.88 -10.32
C GLU A 193 -0.33 -5.49 -10.93
N TYR A 194 -0.38 -5.37 -12.25
CA TYR A 194 -0.37 -4.10 -12.97
C TYR A 194 -1.54 -3.18 -12.55
N ILE A 195 -2.78 -3.66 -12.58
CA ILE A 195 -3.94 -2.86 -12.15
C ILE A 195 -3.81 -2.49 -10.67
N GLY A 196 -3.31 -3.40 -9.83
CA GLY A 196 -3.04 -3.11 -8.42
C GLY A 196 -2.04 -1.97 -8.23
N GLN A 197 -0.96 -1.96 -9.00
CA GLN A 197 0.04 -0.90 -8.97
C GLN A 197 -0.51 0.46 -9.43
N VAL A 198 -1.30 0.47 -10.51
CA VAL A 198 -1.94 1.70 -11.01
C VAL A 198 -2.95 2.24 -10.00
N ASN A 199 -3.78 1.37 -9.42
CA ASN A 199 -4.76 1.76 -8.42
C ASN A 199 -4.11 2.30 -7.13
N MET A 200 -2.98 1.72 -6.73
CA MET A 200 -2.18 2.25 -5.62
C MET A 200 -1.57 3.61 -5.91
N LEU A 201 -1.07 3.82 -7.13
CA LEU A 201 -0.56 5.14 -7.54
C LEU A 201 -1.67 6.20 -7.53
N ALA A 202 -2.88 5.83 -7.98
CA ALA A 202 -4.05 6.70 -7.90
C ALA A 202 -4.41 7.02 -6.44
N LEU A 203 -4.38 6.02 -5.55
CA LEU A 203 -4.61 6.22 -4.12
C LEU A 203 -3.59 7.18 -3.49
N GLU A 204 -2.30 6.97 -3.76
CA GLU A 204 -1.23 7.86 -3.27
C GLU A 204 -1.44 9.29 -3.75
N THR A 205 -1.77 9.45 -5.04
CA THR A 205 -2.06 10.75 -5.65
C THR A 205 -3.26 11.43 -4.98
N VAL A 206 -4.37 10.72 -4.82
CA VAL A 206 -5.59 11.21 -4.16
C VAL A 206 -5.30 11.64 -2.74
N LEU A 207 -4.63 10.80 -1.95
CA LEU A 207 -4.31 11.11 -0.54
C LEU A 207 -3.42 12.35 -0.43
N LEU A 208 -2.42 12.50 -1.29
CA LEU A 208 -1.58 13.70 -1.31
C LEU A 208 -2.39 14.95 -1.69
N LEU A 209 -3.23 14.88 -2.72
CA LEU A 209 -4.12 15.99 -3.09
C LEU A 209 -5.09 16.37 -1.97
N LEU A 210 -5.61 15.41 -1.19
CA LEU A 210 -6.45 15.70 -0.02
C LEU A 210 -5.68 16.45 1.07
N LEU A 211 -4.39 16.17 1.26
CA LEU A 211 -3.53 16.93 2.19
C LEU A 211 -3.33 18.39 1.76
N LEU A 212 -3.53 18.71 0.47
CA LEU A 212 -3.45 20.07 -0.04
C LEU A 212 -4.68 20.93 0.33
N ILE A 213 -5.86 20.32 0.53
CA ILE A 213 -7.10 21.04 0.85
C ILE A 213 -6.95 22.02 2.03
N PRO A 214 -6.44 21.61 3.22
CA PRO A 214 -6.25 22.57 4.30
C PRO A 214 -5.24 23.67 3.95
N VAL A 215 -4.20 23.38 3.18
CA VAL A 215 -3.22 24.40 2.74
C VAL A 215 -3.89 25.45 1.86
N LEU A 216 -4.76 25.04 0.93
CA LEU A 216 -5.54 25.96 0.09
C LEU A 216 -6.49 26.84 0.91
N ALA A 217 -7.06 26.31 1.99
CA ALA A 217 -7.91 27.08 2.88
C ALA A 217 -7.16 28.20 3.62
N TYR A 218 -5.90 27.99 4.00
CA TYR A 218 -5.08 28.98 4.73
C TYR A 218 -4.23 29.89 3.82
N PHE A 219 -3.82 29.41 2.64
CA PHE A 219 -2.86 30.10 1.75
C PHE A 219 -3.44 30.39 0.35
N SER A 220 -4.76 30.59 0.24
CA SER A 220 -5.48 30.74 -1.04
C SER A 220 -4.93 31.83 -1.97
N SER A 221 -4.24 32.86 -1.46
CA SER A 221 -3.63 33.92 -2.26
C SER A 221 -2.21 33.62 -2.75
N ALA A 222 -1.57 32.55 -2.25
CA ALA A 222 -0.18 32.23 -2.54
C ALA A 222 -0.04 31.22 -3.69
N ILE A 223 -0.36 31.66 -4.91
CA ILE A 223 -0.35 30.82 -6.13
C ILE A 223 0.99 30.07 -6.34
N TRP A 224 2.11 30.68 -5.96
CA TRP A 224 3.44 30.06 -6.05
C TRP A 224 3.59 28.81 -5.19
N ILE A 225 2.97 28.77 -4.00
CA ILE A 225 2.98 27.60 -3.11
C ILE A 225 2.20 26.45 -3.75
N ILE A 226 1.06 26.76 -4.36
CA ILE A 226 0.21 25.80 -5.08
C ILE A 226 0.97 25.22 -6.27
N CYS A 227 1.57 26.07 -7.10
CA CYS A 227 2.39 25.65 -8.24
C CYS A 227 3.58 24.78 -7.82
N LEU A 228 4.30 25.18 -6.76
CA LEU A 228 5.41 24.40 -6.23
C LEU A 228 4.94 23.03 -5.73
N TYR A 229 3.81 22.97 -5.02
CA TYR A 229 3.25 21.72 -4.55
C TYR A 229 2.90 20.78 -5.71
N PHE A 230 2.20 21.27 -6.73
CA PHE A 230 1.88 20.47 -7.92
C PHE A 230 3.13 19.99 -8.67
N LEU A 231 4.18 20.81 -8.76
CA LEU A 231 5.45 20.41 -9.36
C LEU A 231 6.10 19.26 -8.58
N LEU A 232 6.21 19.40 -7.26
CA LEU A 232 6.78 18.35 -6.39
C LEU A 232 5.94 17.07 -6.42
N LEU A 233 4.61 17.21 -6.40
CA LEU A 233 3.69 16.08 -6.52
C LEU A 233 3.85 15.36 -7.86
N THR A 234 3.98 16.10 -8.96
CA THR A 234 4.19 15.54 -10.31
C THR A 234 5.49 14.75 -10.37
N ILE A 235 6.59 15.30 -9.85
CA ILE A 235 7.89 14.61 -9.77
C ILE A 235 7.76 13.32 -8.94
N PHE A 236 7.07 13.39 -7.80
CA PHE A 236 6.82 12.23 -6.95
C PHE A 236 6.02 11.14 -7.67
N ILE A 237 4.89 11.49 -8.31
CA ILE A 237 4.03 10.56 -9.05
C ILE A 237 4.79 9.90 -10.19
N ILE A 238 5.61 10.65 -10.95
CA ILE A 238 6.42 10.09 -12.04
C ILE A 238 7.45 9.10 -11.48
N SER A 239 8.13 9.45 -10.39
CA SER A 239 9.10 8.57 -9.73
C SER A 239 8.44 7.27 -9.25
N GLU A 240 7.29 7.38 -8.58
CA GLU A 240 6.53 6.23 -8.10
C GLU A 240 5.96 5.39 -9.23
N TYR A 241 5.48 6.01 -10.31
CA TYR A 241 5.05 5.30 -11.51
C TYR A 241 6.18 4.43 -12.07
N LEU A 242 7.37 5.00 -12.27
CA LEU A 242 8.52 4.26 -12.81
C LEU A 242 8.91 3.09 -11.90
N ARG A 243 8.97 3.33 -10.58
CA ARG A 243 9.28 2.30 -9.58
C ARG A 243 8.26 1.16 -9.58
N ARG A 244 6.97 1.48 -9.58
CA ARG A 244 5.86 0.52 -9.56
C ARG A 244 5.77 -0.28 -10.86
N MET A 245 5.99 0.36 -12.01
CA MET A 245 5.97 -0.30 -13.31
C MET A 245 7.20 -1.19 -13.54
N ASP A 246 8.38 -0.84 -13.01
CA ASP A 246 9.53 -1.76 -12.98
C ASP A 246 9.27 -2.97 -12.07
N TYR A 247 8.68 -2.71 -10.90
CA TYR A 247 8.29 -3.76 -9.97
C TYR A 247 7.32 -4.77 -10.63
N ALA A 248 6.28 -4.28 -11.33
CA ALA A 248 5.34 -5.12 -12.09
C ALA A 248 5.95 -5.74 -13.37
N GLY A 249 7.20 -5.39 -13.71
CA GLY A 249 7.90 -5.86 -14.90
C GLY A 249 7.34 -5.30 -16.21
N ILE A 250 6.58 -4.20 -16.15
CA ILE A 250 6.01 -3.53 -17.33
C ILE A 250 7.10 -2.78 -18.09
N ILE A 251 7.95 -2.00 -17.40
CA ILE A 251 9.04 -1.28 -18.07
C ILE A 251 10.07 -2.25 -18.65
N THR A 252 10.38 -3.34 -17.96
CA THR A 252 11.43 -4.28 -18.42
C THR A 252 10.95 -5.22 -19.52
N ARG A 253 9.67 -5.64 -19.52
CA ARG A 253 9.16 -6.67 -20.45
C ARG A 253 8.14 -6.15 -21.47
N ASN A 254 7.46 -5.04 -21.19
CA ASN A 254 6.31 -4.54 -21.94
C ASN A 254 6.37 -3.00 -22.08
N ARG A 255 7.49 -2.44 -22.57
CA ARG A 255 7.73 -0.99 -22.68
C ARG A 255 6.62 -0.22 -23.39
N TRP A 256 6.04 -0.82 -24.43
CA TRP A 256 4.93 -0.23 -25.18
C TRP A 256 3.71 0.04 -24.29
N LEU A 257 3.42 -0.84 -23.32
CA LEU A 257 2.29 -0.69 -22.41
C LEU A 257 2.51 0.51 -21.48
N ALA A 258 3.74 0.67 -20.95
CA ALA A 258 4.11 1.85 -20.19
C ALA A 258 3.99 3.14 -21.01
N ALA A 259 4.40 3.11 -22.29
CA ALA A 259 4.31 4.27 -23.18
C ALA A 259 2.86 4.68 -23.47
N ILE A 260 1.98 3.72 -23.77
CA ILE A 260 0.54 4.00 -23.96
C ILE A 260 -0.07 4.55 -22.67
N ASN A 261 0.28 3.97 -21.52
CA ASN A 261 -0.25 4.41 -20.24
C ASN A 261 0.16 5.85 -19.90
N ILE A 262 1.45 6.18 -20.03
CA ILE A 262 1.96 7.54 -19.83
C ILE A 262 1.27 8.52 -20.80
N THR A 263 1.17 8.16 -22.08
CA THR A 263 0.54 9.01 -23.10
C THR A 263 -0.93 9.26 -22.78
N SER A 264 -1.66 8.22 -22.37
CA SER A 264 -3.07 8.32 -21.98
C SER A 264 -3.25 9.21 -20.76
N PHE A 265 -2.41 9.04 -19.73
CA PHE A 265 -2.42 9.87 -18.53
C PHE A 265 -2.12 11.34 -18.85
N SER A 266 -1.05 11.61 -19.60
CA SER A 266 -0.69 12.96 -20.03
C SER A 266 -1.81 13.61 -20.86
N GLY A 267 -2.44 12.86 -21.76
CA GLY A 267 -3.59 13.34 -22.53
C GLY A 267 -4.78 13.72 -21.66
N ILE A 268 -5.08 12.93 -20.63
CA ILE A 268 -6.17 13.23 -19.68
C ILE A 268 -5.83 14.44 -18.81
N VAL A 269 -4.59 14.57 -18.33
CA VAL A 269 -4.15 15.75 -17.57
C VAL A 269 -4.27 17.01 -18.43
N LEU A 270 -3.84 16.97 -19.68
CA LEU A 270 -4.00 18.08 -20.62
C LEU A 270 -5.49 18.42 -20.84
N TYR A 271 -6.35 17.41 -21.04
CA TYR A 271 -7.79 17.60 -21.17
C TYR A 271 -8.42 18.26 -19.94
N ILE A 272 -7.99 17.89 -18.72
CA ILE A 272 -8.53 18.45 -17.47
C ILE A 272 -8.13 19.92 -17.31
N ILE A 273 -6.94 20.30 -17.77
CA ILE A 273 -6.38 21.66 -17.60
C ILE A 273 -6.79 22.60 -18.75
N SER A 274 -7.13 22.09 -19.93
CA SER A 274 -7.60 22.86 -21.10
C SER A 274 -9.07 23.26 -21.01
#